data_AF-A0AAU5XGW5-F1
#
_entry.id   AF-A0AAU5XGW5-F1
#
_cell.length_a   1.000
_cell.length_b   1.000
_cell.length_c   1.000
_cell.angle_alpha   90.00
_cell.angle_beta   90.00
_cell.angle_gamma   90.00
#
_symmetry.space_group_name_H-M   'P 1'
#
loop_
_entity.id
_entity.type
_entity.pdbx_description
1 polymer ?
#
loop_
_entity_poly.entity_id
_entity_poly.type
_entity_poly.pdbx_seq_one_letter_code
_entity_poly.pdbx_strand_id
1 'polypeptide(L)'
;MRHNGRQPIKASAIPPHLLDLSAARPMLACPACGRWAHLVRGMIPAHRSATGATFVNGKAARCPLSGQRVLIDVRPLDWAAALRQAGRDAALRRSARVTPKGVPPLATPVHRIAAAR
;
A
#
# COMPACT_ATOMS: atom_id res chain seq x y z
N MET A 1 0.75 15.69 21.06
CA MET A 1 0.47 15.47 19.62
C MET A 1 -0.96 15.90 19.34
N ARG A 2 -1.19 16.69 18.29
CA ARG A 2 -2.54 17.13 17.90
C ARG A 2 -3.22 16.04 17.07
N HIS A 3 -4.42 15.66 17.46
CA HIS A 3 -5.29 14.78 16.69
C HIS A 3 -5.70 15.47 15.37
N ASN A 4 -5.85 14.70 14.30
CA ASN A 4 -6.21 15.24 12.98
C ASN A 4 -7.73 15.46 12.77
N GLY A 5 -8.56 15.17 13.77
CA GLY A 5 -10.02 15.37 13.72
C GLY A 5 -10.80 14.24 13.02
N ARG A 6 -10.12 13.24 12.47
CA ARG A 6 -10.77 12.13 11.75
C ARG A 6 -11.23 11.02 12.70
N GLN A 7 -12.12 10.17 12.21
CA GLN A 7 -12.56 8.98 12.94
C GLN A 7 -11.37 8.05 13.21
N PRO A 8 -11.25 7.44 14.40
CA PRO A 8 -10.18 6.50 14.68
C PRO A 8 -10.20 5.29 13.74
N ILE A 9 -9.03 4.80 13.35
CA ILE A 9 -8.88 3.58 12.56
C ILE A 9 -8.82 2.40 13.53
N LYS A 10 -9.66 1.39 13.34
CA LYS A 10 -9.56 0.13 14.08
C LYS A 10 -8.42 -0.71 13.52
N ALA A 11 -7.60 -1.28 14.39
CA ALA A 11 -6.49 -2.14 14.00
C ALA A 11 -6.95 -3.39 13.24
N SER A 12 -8.12 -3.93 13.60
CA SER A 12 -8.77 -5.05 12.90
C SER A 12 -9.11 -4.75 11.44
N ALA A 13 -9.31 -3.48 11.08
CA ALA A 13 -9.59 -3.07 9.70
C ALA A 13 -8.33 -2.81 8.88
N ILE A 14 -7.15 -2.83 9.50
CA ILE A 14 -5.87 -2.59 8.83
C ILE A 14 -5.36 -3.93 8.28
N PRO A 15 -4.89 -3.99 7.02
CA PRO A 15 -4.24 -5.19 6.51
C PRO A 15 -3.10 -5.63 7.43
N PRO A 16 -3.00 -6.92 7.79
CA PRO A 16 -2.08 -7.38 8.83
C PRO A 16 -0.60 -7.15 8.49
N HIS A 17 -0.26 -7.02 7.20
CA HIS A 17 1.11 -6.73 6.75
C HIS A 17 1.50 -5.24 6.88
N LEU A 18 0.54 -4.35 7.14
CA LEU A 18 0.79 -2.91 7.36
C LEU A 18 0.84 -2.54 8.84
N LEU A 19 0.48 -3.46 9.73
CA LEU A 19 0.47 -3.29 11.17
C LEU A 19 1.42 -4.31 11.79
N ASP A 20 2.26 -3.90 12.72
CA ASP A 20 3.11 -4.80 13.50
C ASP A 20 2.77 -4.68 14.98
N LEU A 21 2.27 -5.77 15.57
CA LEU A 21 1.98 -5.92 16.99
C LEU A 21 2.96 -6.86 17.71
N SER A 22 4.01 -7.35 17.03
CA SER A 22 5.02 -8.22 17.64
C SER A 22 6.03 -7.46 18.50
N ALA A 23 6.30 -6.20 18.14
CA ALA A 23 7.21 -5.35 18.88
C ALA A 23 6.59 -4.83 20.19
N ALA A 24 7.45 -4.49 21.17
CA ALA A 24 7.03 -3.87 22.43
C ALA A 24 6.22 -2.57 22.23
N ARG A 25 6.40 -1.90 21.07
CA ARG A 25 5.63 -0.73 20.65
C ARG A 25 5.02 -0.98 19.29
N PRO A 26 3.68 -0.96 19.15
CA PRO A 26 3.01 -1.18 17.87
C PRO A 26 3.54 -0.25 16.78
N MET A 27 3.83 -0.80 15.60
CA MET A 27 4.20 -0.04 14.41
C MET A 27 3.10 -0.14 13.36
N LEU A 28 2.95 0.93 12.59
CA LEU A 28 1.99 0.98 11.50
C LEU A 28 2.62 1.67 10.30
N ALA A 29 2.49 1.06 9.12
CA ALA A 29 2.65 1.75 7.85
C ALA A 29 1.46 2.69 7.64
N CYS A 30 1.73 3.98 7.49
CA CYS A 30 0.69 4.97 7.23
C CYS A 30 -0.13 4.58 5.98
N PRO A 31 -1.47 4.43 6.06
CA PRO A 31 -2.28 4.03 4.92
C PRO A 31 -2.27 5.01 3.74
N ALA A 32 -1.88 6.27 3.96
CA ALA A 32 -1.85 7.30 2.92
C ALA A 32 -0.51 7.41 2.18
N CYS A 33 0.62 7.12 2.83
CA CYS A 33 1.94 7.33 2.24
C CYS A 33 2.93 6.19 2.50
N GLY A 34 2.48 5.07 3.07
CA GLY A 34 3.28 3.86 3.29
C GLY A 34 4.41 3.98 4.32
N ARG A 35 4.59 5.15 4.95
CA ARG A 35 5.70 5.35 5.90
C ARG A 35 5.45 4.58 7.19
N TRP A 36 6.39 3.70 7.55
CA TRP A 36 6.40 3.00 8.83
C TRP A 36 6.76 3.91 9.98
N ALA A 37 6.02 3.83 11.08
CA ALA A 37 6.34 4.50 12.32
C ALA A 37 5.73 3.78 13.53
N HIS A 38 6.39 3.91 14.69
CA HIS A 38 5.78 3.50 15.96
C HIS A 38 4.60 4.40 16.31
N LEU A 39 3.53 3.80 16.80
CA LEU A 39 2.43 4.55 17.38
C LEU A 39 2.91 5.27 18.66
N VAL A 40 2.46 6.51 18.80
CA VAL A 40 2.73 7.35 19.97
C VAL A 40 1.38 7.73 20.57
N ARG A 41 1.10 7.28 21.80
CA ARG A 41 -0.20 7.47 22.48
C ARG A 41 -1.39 6.99 21.61
N GLY A 42 -1.22 5.85 20.93
CA GLY A 42 -2.24 5.30 20.03
C GLY A 42 -2.50 6.14 18.77
N MET A 43 -1.54 6.96 18.34
CA MET A 43 -1.67 7.78 17.13
C MET A 43 -0.47 7.62 16.20
N ILE A 44 -0.71 7.79 14.90
CA ILE A 44 0.35 7.90 13.89
C ILE A 44 1.11 9.20 14.14
N PRO A 45 2.44 9.18 14.35
CA PRO A 45 3.21 10.40 14.58
C PRO A 45 3.17 11.31 13.36
N ALA A 46 3.41 12.61 13.59
CA ALA A 46 3.48 13.57 12.51
C ALA A 46 4.66 13.23 11.58
N HIS A 47 4.38 13.11 10.29
CA HIS A 47 5.38 12.81 9.28
C HIS A 47 5.04 13.52 7.96
N ARG A 48 6.04 13.64 7.09
CA ARG A 48 5.88 14.16 5.73
C ARG A 48 5.63 12.99 4.77
N SER A 49 4.84 13.23 3.72
CA SER A 49 4.56 12.19 2.74
C SER A 49 5.86 11.72 2.08
N ALA A 50 6.08 10.41 2.04
CA ALA A 50 7.24 9.81 1.37
C ALA A 50 6.98 9.54 -0.12
N THR A 51 5.70 9.43 -0.52
CA THR A 51 5.27 9.02 -1.86
C THR A 51 4.22 10.01 -2.38
N GLY A 52 4.33 10.44 -3.64
CA GLY A 52 3.38 11.37 -4.26
C GLY A 52 3.26 12.73 -3.56
N ALA A 53 4.32 13.17 -2.85
CA ALA A 53 4.28 14.35 -2.02
C ALA A 53 4.18 15.63 -2.86
N THR A 54 3.12 16.42 -2.64
CA THR A 54 3.10 17.82 -3.03
C THR A 54 4.14 18.57 -2.19
N PHE A 55 4.97 19.39 -2.81
CA PHE A 55 5.93 20.22 -2.09
C PHE A 55 5.29 21.56 -1.76
N VAL A 56 5.44 22.01 -0.52
CA VAL A 56 5.03 23.34 -0.05
C VAL A 56 6.26 24.00 0.53
N ASN A 57 6.63 25.17 0.01
CA ASN A 57 7.84 25.91 0.40
C ASN A 57 9.11 25.04 0.35
N GLY A 58 9.28 24.26 -0.73
CA GLY A 58 10.43 23.39 -0.94
C GLY A 58 10.50 22.15 -0.04
N LYS A 59 9.47 21.87 0.78
CA LYS A 59 9.41 20.71 1.67
C LYS A 59 8.20 19.84 1.34
N ALA A 60 8.36 18.53 1.43
CA ALA A 60 7.24 17.59 1.30
C ALA A 60 6.11 17.97 2.28
N ALA A 61 4.88 18.06 1.79
CA ALA A 61 3.72 18.39 2.59
C ALA A 61 3.54 17.37 3.73
N ARG A 62 2.89 17.83 4.80
CA ARG A 62 2.52 16.97 5.93
C ARG A 62 1.50 15.93 5.44
N CYS A 63 1.71 14.67 5.82
CA CYS A 63 0.77 13.61 5.47
C CYS A 63 -0.60 13.86 6.14
N PRO A 64 -1.74 13.74 5.42
CA PRO A 64 -3.08 14.01 5.98
C PRO A 64 -3.48 13.06 7.12
N LEU A 65 -2.88 11.88 7.20
CA LEU A 65 -3.08 10.92 8.29
C LEU A 65 -2.09 11.10 9.46
N SER A 66 -1.27 12.15 9.44
CA SER A 66 -0.46 12.53 10.61
C SER A 66 -1.35 12.88 11.80
N GLY A 67 -1.15 12.23 12.96
CA GLY A 67 -1.99 12.44 14.14
C GLY A 67 -3.31 11.66 14.11
N GLN A 68 -3.46 10.72 13.17
CA GLN A 68 -4.58 9.80 13.10
C GLN A 68 -4.58 8.85 14.29
N ARG A 69 -5.73 8.72 14.98
CA ARG A 69 -5.89 7.77 16.09
C ARG A 69 -6.09 6.36 15.56
N VAL A 70 -5.45 5.41 16.22
CA VAL A 70 -5.52 3.98 15.94
C VAL A 70 -5.98 3.28 17.22
N LEU A 71 -7.09 2.55 17.13
CA LEU A 71 -7.63 1.75 18.21
C LEU A 71 -7.15 0.31 18.04
N ILE A 72 -6.34 -0.17 18.98
CA ILE A 72 -5.89 -1.56 18.99
C ILE A 72 -7.00 -2.43 19.58
N ASP A 73 -7.86 -2.93 18.69
CA ASP A 73 -9.03 -3.76 19.01
C ASP A 73 -8.81 -5.25 18.67
N VAL A 74 -7.59 -5.63 18.30
CA VAL A 74 -7.19 -7.00 17.98
C VAL A 74 -6.09 -7.45 18.94
N ARG A 75 -6.16 -8.70 19.40
CA ARG A 75 -5.10 -9.27 20.25
C ARG A 75 -3.86 -9.59 19.41
N PRO A 76 -2.63 -9.44 19.96
CA PRO A 76 -1.41 -9.74 19.21
C PRO A 76 -1.37 -11.16 18.61
N LEU A 77 -1.89 -12.16 19.32
CA LEU A 77 -1.96 -13.55 18.82
C LEU A 77 -2.91 -13.70 17.62
N ASP A 78 -4.06 -13.01 17.65
CA ASP A 78 -5.02 -13.04 16.54
C ASP A 78 -4.45 -12.33 15.31
N TRP A 79 -3.77 -11.20 15.51
CA TRP A 79 -3.03 -10.52 14.45
C TRP A 79 -1.94 -11.41 13.86
N ALA A 80 -1.14 -12.11 14.68
CA ALA A 80 -0.09 -13.01 14.21
C ALA A 80 -0.67 -14.21 13.44
N ALA A 81 -1.82 -14.73 13.84
CA ALA A 81 -2.55 -15.74 13.08
C ALA A 81 -3.03 -15.21 11.72
N ALA A 82 -3.61 -14.01 11.70
CA ALA A 82 -4.06 -13.35 10.47
C ALA A 82 -2.90 -13.05 9.51
N LEU A 83 -1.74 -12.60 10.02
CA LEU A 83 -0.55 -12.34 9.22
C LEU A 83 -0.02 -13.63 8.58
N ARG A 84 0.06 -14.73 9.33
CA ARG A 84 0.45 -16.04 8.79
C ARG A 84 -0.53 -16.53 7.73
N GLN A 85 -1.83 -16.35 7.95
CA GLN A 85 -2.83 -16.72 6.96
C GLN A 85 -2.66 -15.91 5.67
N ALA A 86 -2.52 -14.58 5.77
CA ALA A 86 -2.29 -13.73 4.61
C ALA A 86 -1.02 -14.11 3.83
N GLY A 87 0.05 -14.51 4.54
CA GLY A 87 1.26 -15.04 3.93
C GLY A 87 1.03 -16.34 3.15
N ARG A 88 0.26 -17.28 3.72
CA ARG A 88 -0.12 -18.54 3.04
C ARG A 88 -0.95 -18.25 1.79
N ASP A 89 -1.95 -17.38 1.89
CA ASP A 89 -2.82 -17.03 0.76
C ASP A 89 -2.01 -16.38 -0.37
N ALA A 90 -1.05 -15.50 -0.03
CA ALA A 90 -0.16 -14.90 -1.01
C ALA A 90 0.75 -15.93 -1.68
N ALA A 91 1.30 -16.90 -0.93
CA ALA A 91 2.14 -17.97 -1.46
C ALA A 91 1.38 -18.93 -2.39
N LEU A 92 0.07 -19.13 -2.17
CA LEU A 92 -0.79 -19.95 -3.01
C LEU A 92 -1.16 -19.28 -4.35
N ARG A 93 -0.92 -17.98 -4.52
CA ARG A 93 -1.17 -17.29 -5.80
C ARG A 93 -0.17 -17.79 -6.84
N ARG A 94 -0.68 -18.57 -7.80
CA ARG A 94 0.07 -18.94 -9.01
C ARG A 94 0.23 -17.72 -9.90
N SER A 95 1.41 -17.53 -10.48
CA SER A 95 1.64 -16.49 -11.49
C SER A 95 0.71 -16.73 -12.68
N ALA A 96 0.10 -15.66 -13.18
CA ALA A 96 -0.64 -15.74 -14.43
C ALA A 96 0.38 -15.99 -15.57
N ARG A 97 0.20 -17.07 -16.32
CA ARG A 97 0.93 -17.27 -17.58
C ARG A 97 0.37 -16.26 -18.58
N VAL A 98 1.15 -15.22 -18.88
CA VAL A 98 0.82 -14.25 -19.93
C VAL A 98 1.17 -14.87 -21.27
N THR A 99 0.17 -15.16 -22.10
CA THR A 99 0.38 -15.49 -23.51
C THR A 99 0.59 -14.18 -24.28
N PRO A 100 1.75 -13.94 -24.91
CA PRO A 100 1.96 -12.74 -25.70
C PRO A 100 0.98 -12.70 -26.88
N LYS A 101 0.45 -11.51 -27.18
CA LYS A 101 -0.35 -11.29 -28.39
C LYS A 101 0.53 -11.55 -29.61
N GLY A 102 0.05 -12.38 -30.55
CA GLY A 102 0.75 -12.64 -31.81
C GLY A 102 0.99 -11.34 -32.58
N VAL A 103 2.17 -11.22 -33.20
CA VAL A 103 2.50 -10.10 -34.08
C VAL A 103 1.53 -10.16 -35.27
N PRO A 104 0.83 -9.06 -35.62
CA PRO A 104 0.00 -9.05 -36.82
C PRO A 104 0.85 -9.33 -38.07
N PRO A 105 0.29 -9.98 -39.10
CA PRO A 105 1.02 -10.18 -40.35
C PRO A 105 1.47 -8.82 -40.90
N LEU A 106 2.70 -8.78 -41.44
CA LEU A 106 3.21 -7.60 -42.13
C LEU A 106 2.25 -7.23 -43.27
N ALA A 107 1.79 -5.98 -43.27
CA ALA A 107 0.96 -5.48 -44.36
C ALA A 107 1.71 -5.60 -45.70
N THR A 108 0.98 -5.95 -46.77
CA THR A 108 1.56 -6.01 -48.11
C THR A 108 2.12 -4.64 -48.49
N PRO A 109 3.41 -4.53 -48.87
CA PRO A 109 3.98 -3.24 -49.20
C PRO A 109 3.35 -2.69 -50.49
N VAL A 110 3.13 -1.36 -50.53
CA VAL A 110 2.36 -0.68 -51.59
C VAL A 110 2.87 -0.99 -53.00
N HIS A 111 4.19 -1.16 -53.19
CA HIS A 111 4.77 -1.50 -54.50
C HIS A 111 4.32 -2.86 -55.04
N ARG A 112 3.93 -3.81 -54.17
CA ARG A 112 3.38 -5.12 -54.58
C ARG A 112 1.89 -5.07 -54.88
N ILE A 113 1.17 -4.06 -54.40
CA ILE A 113 -0.25 -3.85 -54.70
C ILE A 113 -0.41 -3.29 -56.11
N ALA A 114 0.49 -2.39 -56.53
CA ALA A 114 0.47 -1.80 -57.87
C ALA A 114 0.79 -2.80 -58.99
N ALA A 115 1.54 -3.87 -58.70
CA ALA A 115 1.93 -4.90 -59.67
C ALA A 115 0.92 -6.06 -59.80
N ALA A 116 -0.13 -6.09 -58.96
CA ALA A 116 -1.15 -7.13 -58.94
C ALA A 116 -2.49 -6.69 -59.59
N ARG A 117 -2.49 -5.53 -60.26
CA ARG A 117 -3.55 -5.05 -61.16
C ARG A 117 -3.11 -5.27 -62.60
#